data_AF-A0A9D8JYH1-F1
#
_entry.id   AF-A0A9D8JYH1-F1
#
_cell.length_a   1.000
_cell.length_b   1.000
_cell.length_c   1.000
_cell.angle_alpha   90.00
_cell.angle_beta   90.00
_cell.angle_gamma   90.00
#
_symmetry.space_group_name_H-M   'P 1'
#
loop_
_entity.id
_entity.type
_entity.pdbx_description
1 polymer ?
#
loop_
_entity_poly.entity_id
_entity_poly.type
_entity_poly.pdbx_seq_one_letter_code
_entity_poly.pdbx_strand_id
1 'polypeptide(L)'
;MKRVMLIVAVFALSACASPATPPPTAAAPEAIATPAPQEVSADVELLVMQQASQILGCAPANAPAAGTFGFFCEAGAGHGTAATLTRHADESTARAAFDSQRAGNPLYCFHGFPAATWEQSADVGKHRLHAWVAGNWLIVADAFDDTDIITALAPFDVSEAIFNVADINGYLPAVTEGGECG
;
A
#
# COMPACT_ATOMS: atom_id res chain seq x y z
N MET A 1 -56.19 -33.80 38.11
CA MET A 1 -57.17 -32.94 37.43
C MET A 1 -56.71 -32.71 35.99
N LYS A 2 -57.67 -32.82 35.05
CA LYS A 2 -57.70 -32.45 33.62
C LYS A 2 -56.54 -32.85 32.68
N ARG A 3 -56.86 -33.83 31.83
CA ARG A 3 -56.24 -34.21 30.56
C ARG A 3 -56.43 -33.10 29.51
N VAL A 4 -55.45 -32.90 28.63
CA VAL A 4 -55.66 -32.35 27.29
C VAL A 4 -55.03 -33.31 26.29
N MET A 5 -55.87 -33.72 25.34
CA MET A 5 -55.67 -34.68 24.28
C MET A 5 -55.55 -33.85 23.00
N LEU A 6 -54.56 -34.10 22.15
CA LEU A 6 -54.62 -33.59 20.78
C LEU A 6 -54.15 -34.68 19.81
N ILE A 7 -55.08 -34.99 18.91
CA ILE A 7 -55.06 -36.00 17.87
C ILE A 7 -54.35 -35.39 16.66
N VAL A 8 -53.40 -36.12 16.06
CA VAL A 8 -52.89 -35.81 14.72
C VAL A 8 -53.21 -36.97 13.80
N ALA A 9 -54.00 -36.65 12.77
CA ALA A 9 -54.55 -37.58 11.80
C ALA A 9 -53.50 -37.99 10.75
N VAL A 10 -53.57 -39.25 10.36
CA VAL A 10 -52.85 -39.85 9.23
C VAL A 10 -53.63 -39.56 7.94
N PHE A 11 -52.97 -38.97 6.95
CA PHE A 11 -53.45 -38.97 5.56
C PHE A 11 -52.42 -39.66 4.67
N ALA A 12 -52.76 -40.87 4.24
CA ALA A 12 -52.05 -41.61 3.21
C ALA A 12 -52.61 -41.18 1.84
N LEU A 13 -51.79 -40.48 1.05
CA LEU A 13 -52.07 -40.17 -0.34
C LEU A 13 -51.27 -41.12 -1.23
N SER A 14 -52.00 -42.03 -1.87
CA SER A 14 -51.52 -42.90 -2.94
C SER A 14 -51.61 -42.12 -4.25
N ALA A 15 -50.48 -41.91 -4.93
CA ALA A 15 -50.42 -41.28 -6.24
C ALA A 15 -49.90 -42.28 -7.28
N CYS A 16 -50.71 -42.54 -8.29
CA CYS A 16 -50.40 -43.34 -9.46
C CYS A 16 -49.27 -42.69 -10.27
N ALA A 17 -48.28 -43.50 -10.67
CA ALA A 17 -47.22 -43.09 -11.58
C ALA A 17 -47.77 -42.91 -13.01
N SER A 18 -47.58 -41.72 -13.59
CA SER A 18 -47.72 -41.52 -15.04
C SER A 18 -46.43 -41.88 -15.77
N PRO A 19 -46.49 -42.34 -17.04
CA PRO A 19 -45.29 -42.65 -17.81
C PRO A 19 -44.51 -41.36 -18.11
N ALA A 20 -43.22 -41.37 -17.78
CA ALA A 20 -42.32 -40.25 -17.99
C ALA A 20 -42.01 -40.07 -19.49
N THR A 21 -42.30 -38.88 -20.02
CA THR A 21 -41.75 -38.41 -21.30
C THR A 21 -40.25 -38.19 -21.15
N PRO A 22 -39.38 -38.69 -22.06
CA PRO A 22 -37.96 -38.39 -21.98
C PRO A 22 -37.75 -36.88 -22.20
N PRO A 23 -36.92 -36.21 -21.37
CA PRO A 23 -36.62 -34.81 -21.56
C PRO A 23 -35.81 -34.59 -22.86
N PRO A 24 -35.95 -33.43 -23.50
CA PRO A 24 -35.09 -33.06 -24.62
C PRO A 24 -33.63 -33.05 -24.16
N THR A 25 -32.75 -33.66 -24.96
CA THR A 25 -31.30 -33.60 -24.76
C THR A 25 -30.88 -32.13 -24.69
N ALA A 26 -30.48 -31.69 -23.50
CA ALA A 26 -29.92 -30.37 -23.30
C ALA A 26 -28.67 -30.23 -24.17
N ALA A 27 -28.63 -29.21 -25.02
CA ALA A 27 -27.39 -28.79 -25.65
C ALA A 27 -26.36 -28.51 -24.54
N ALA A 28 -25.14 -29.01 -24.72
CA ALA A 28 -24.05 -28.76 -23.78
C ALA A 28 -23.91 -27.23 -23.59
N PRO A 29 -23.86 -26.72 -22.35
CA PRO A 29 -23.62 -25.31 -22.14
C PRO A 29 -22.28 -24.97 -22.79
N GLU A 30 -22.27 -23.95 -23.65
CA GLU A 30 -21.03 -23.33 -24.10
C GLU A 30 -20.21 -23.01 -22.85
N ALA A 31 -19.00 -23.57 -22.79
CA ALA A 31 -18.08 -23.30 -21.71
C ALA A 31 -17.84 -21.79 -21.71
N ILE A 32 -18.42 -21.10 -20.72
CA ILE A 32 -18.05 -19.73 -20.39
C ILE A 32 -16.56 -19.82 -20.10
N ALA A 33 -15.75 -19.29 -21.00
CA ALA A 33 -14.32 -19.20 -20.79
C ALA A 33 -14.12 -18.55 -19.42
N THR A 34 -13.54 -19.29 -18.49
CA THR A 34 -13.11 -18.70 -17.23
C THR A 34 -12.18 -17.57 -17.63
N PRO A 35 -12.49 -16.30 -17.32
CA PRO A 35 -11.52 -15.24 -17.54
C PRO A 35 -10.26 -15.69 -16.81
N ALA A 36 -9.14 -15.73 -17.53
CA ALA A 36 -7.84 -15.98 -16.90
C ALA A 36 -7.77 -15.06 -15.67
N PRO A 37 -7.24 -15.54 -14.52
CA PRO A 37 -7.02 -14.67 -13.39
C PRO A 37 -6.32 -13.42 -13.91
N GLN A 38 -7.00 -12.28 -13.91
CA GLN A 38 -6.33 -11.04 -14.21
C GLN A 38 -5.39 -10.86 -13.03
N GLU A 39 -4.09 -10.90 -13.31
CA GLU A 39 -3.07 -10.56 -12.36
C GLU A 39 -3.40 -9.13 -11.89
N VAL A 40 -3.97 -9.01 -10.69
CA VAL A 40 -4.12 -7.71 -10.05
C VAL A 40 -2.70 -7.35 -9.60
N SER A 41 -1.83 -7.01 -10.54
CA SER A 41 -0.57 -6.32 -10.26
C SER A 41 -0.89 -4.84 -10.02
N ALA A 42 -1.80 -4.56 -9.08
CA ALA A 42 -1.85 -3.22 -8.52
C ALA A 42 -0.47 -2.99 -7.93
N ASP A 43 0.28 -2.02 -8.49
CA ASP A 43 1.57 -1.63 -7.93
C ASP A 43 1.35 -1.30 -6.45
N VAL A 44 1.75 -2.22 -5.57
CA VAL A 44 1.52 -2.13 -4.12
C VAL A 44 2.05 -0.80 -3.60
N GLU A 45 3.16 -0.35 -4.17
CA GLU A 45 3.82 0.92 -3.96
C GLU A 45 2.93 2.09 -4.35
N LEU A 46 2.25 2.03 -5.51
CA LEU A 46 1.28 3.07 -5.89
C LEU A 46 0.13 3.09 -4.90
N LEU A 47 -0.37 1.93 -4.47
CA LEU A 47 -1.45 1.87 -3.47
C LEU A 47 -1.01 2.45 -2.12
N VAL A 48 0.19 2.11 -1.64
CA VAL A 48 0.79 2.66 -0.41
C VAL A 48 0.89 4.18 -0.52
N MET A 49 1.44 4.68 -1.62
CA MET A 49 1.60 6.12 -1.84
C MET A 49 0.26 6.84 -1.97
N GLN A 50 -0.75 6.23 -2.62
CA GLN A 50 -2.10 6.81 -2.73
C GLN A 50 -2.80 6.88 -1.37
N GLN A 51 -2.69 5.85 -0.52
CA GLN A 51 -3.30 5.86 0.80
C GLN A 51 -2.58 6.85 1.73
N ALA A 52 -1.25 6.89 1.71
CA ALA A 52 -0.46 7.85 2.48
C ALA A 52 -0.80 9.30 2.07
N SER A 53 -0.89 9.58 0.77
CA SER A 53 -1.26 10.92 0.29
C SER A 53 -2.67 11.33 0.73
N GLN A 54 -3.62 10.39 0.76
CA GLN A 54 -4.99 10.64 1.26
C GLN A 54 -5.01 10.96 2.75
N ILE A 55 -4.27 10.21 3.58
CA ILE A 55 -4.18 10.46 5.03
C ILE A 55 -3.64 11.87 5.31
N LEU A 56 -2.64 12.29 4.54
CA LEU A 56 -1.99 13.59 4.68
C LEU A 56 -2.74 14.75 4.02
N GLY A 57 -3.81 14.48 3.26
CA GLY A 57 -4.56 15.49 2.52
C GLY A 57 -3.79 16.09 1.33
N CYS A 58 -2.86 15.33 0.75
CA CYS A 58 -2.00 15.76 -0.35
C CYS A 58 -2.59 15.43 -1.72
N ALA A 59 -1.93 15.88 -2.80
CA ALA A 59 -2.31 15.48 -4.15
C ALA A 59 -2.24 13.95 -4.30
N PRO A 60 -3.13 13.34 -5.10
CA PRO A 60 -3.10 11.89 -5.32
C PRO A 60 -1.75 11.42 -5.87
N ALA A 61 -1.24 10.31 -5.34
CA ALA A 61 0.00 9.74 -5.84
C ALA A 61 -0.12 9.24 -7.29
N ASN A 62 1.00 9.31 -8.01
CA ASN A 62 1.15 8.85 -9.38
C ASN A 62 2.47 8.07 -9.56
N ALA A 63 2.71 7.57 -10.78
CA ALA A 63 3.96 6.91 -11.17
C ALA A 63 4.70 7.81 -12.19
N PRO A 64 5.54 8.77 -11.75
CA PRO A 64 6.22 9.69 -12.66
C PRO A 64 7.24 8.99 -13.56
N ALA A 65 7.72 7.82 -13.17
CA ALA A 65 8.63 6.98 -13.96
C ALA A 65 8.40 5.50 -13.62
N ALA A 66 8.90 4.59 -14.46
CA ALA A 66 8.80 3.16 -14.21
C ALA A 66 9.52 2.79 -12.90
N GLY A 67 8.80 2.16 -11.97
CA GLY A 67 9.32 1.77 -10.66
C GLY A 67 9.47 2.90 -9.65
N THR A 68 9.05 4.14 -9.99
CA THR A 68 9.04 5.26 -9.04
C THR A 68 7.61 5.77 -8.90
N PHE A 69 7.19 5.96 -7.65
CA PHE A 69 5.86 6.39 -7.27
C PHE A 69 5.98 7.59 -6.34
N GLY A 70 5.09 8.56 -6.41
CA GLY A 70 5.21 9.76 -5.60
C GLY A 70 3.96 10.61 -5.51
N PHE A 71 3.95 11.49 -4.53
CA PHE A 71 2.94 12.53 -4.35
C PHE A 71 3.57 13.82 -3.84
N PHE A 72 2.78 14.90 -3.86
CA PHE A 72 3.19 16.22 -3.38
C PHE A 72 2.11 16.83 -2.47
N CYS A 73 2.56 17.43 -1.38
CA CYS A 73 1.76 18.17 -0.42
C CYS A 73 2.07 19.66 -0.55
N GLU A 74 1.13 20.43 -1.10
CA GLU A 74 1.26 21.88 -1.19
C GLU A 74 0.93 22.53 0.16
N ALA A 75 1.85 23.32 0.70
CA ALA A 75 1.64 24.10 1.92
C ALA A 75 1.46 25.60 1.62
N GLY A 76 1.87 26.03 0.42
CA GLY A 76 1.74 27.39 -0.10
C GLY A 76 2.68 27.61 -1.28
N ALA A 77 2.63 28.80 -1.90
CA ALA A 77 3.56 29.15 -2.97
C ALA A 77 5.00 29.06 -2.47
N GLY A 78 5.83 28.24 -3.11
CA GLY A 78 7.23 28.03 -2.71
C GLY A 78 7.43 27.08 -1.54
N HIS A 79 6.35 26.49 -1.00
CA HIS A 79 6.38 25.62 0.17
C HIS A 79 5.65 24.30 -0.09
N GLY A 80 6.34 23.17 0.08
CA GLY A 80 5.68 21.88 0.03
C GLY A 80 6.59 20.70 0.27
N THR A 81 5.98 19.53 0.37
CA THR A 81 6.70 18.28 0.66
C THR A 81 6.40 17.27 -0.43
N ALA A 82 7.43 16.78 -1.09
CA ALA A 82 7.36 15.67 -2.02
C ALA A 82 7.71 14.37 -1.31
N ALA A 83 7.07 13.27 -1.70
CA ALA A 83 7.42 11.94 -1.28
C ALA A 83 7.63 11.05 -2.49
N THR A 84 8.67 10.23 -2.47
CA THR A 84 8.95 9.23 -3.50
C THR A 84 9.22 7.88 -2.89
N LEU A 85 8.74 6.83 -3.55
CA LEU A 85 9.08 5.44 -3.31
C LEU A 85 9.64 4.89 -4.63
N THR A 86 10.88 4.43 -4.61
CA THR A 86 11.51 3.76 -5.75
C THR A 86 11.69 2.28 -5.47
N ARG A 87 11.11 1.44 -6.32
CA ARG A 87 11.27 0.00 -6.32
C ARG A 87 12.55 -0.36 -7.09
N HIS A 88 13.51 -0.95 -6.38
CA HIS A 88 14.73 -1.49 -6.97
C HIS A 88 14.58 -3.00 -7.23
N ALA A 89 15.56 -3.57 -7.96
CA ALA A 89 15.58 -5.00 -8.29
C ALA A 89 15.68 -5.89 -7.05
N ASP A 90 16.42 -5.44 -6.03
CA ASP A 90 16.66 -6.16 -4.78
C ASP A 90 17.04 -5.18 -3.65
N GLU A 91 17.14 -5.72 -2.43
CA GLU A 91 17.50 -4.97 -1.24
C GLU A 91 18.92 -4.39 -1.29
N SER A 92 19.88 -5.12 -1.86
CA SER A 92 21.25 -4.62 -1.99
C SER A 92 21.32 -3.37 -2.87
N THR A 93 20.54 -3.33 -3.95
CA THR A 93 20.47 -2.20 -4.87
C THR A 93 19.77 -1.01 -4.22
N ALA A 94 18.66 -1.24 -3.51
CA ALA A 94 17.97 -0.19 -2.75
C ALA A 94 18.88 0.40 -1.66
N ARG A 95 19.64 -0.46 -0.96
CA ARG A 95 20.59 -0.04 0.05
C ARG A 95 21.73 0.79 -0.51
N ALA A 96 22.31 0.38 -1.64
CA ALA A 96 23.34 1.16 -2.32
C ALA A 96 22.82 2.53 -2.77
N ALA A 97 21.59 2.60 -3.28
CA ALA A 97 20.93 3.85 -3.64
C ALA A 97 20.70 4.75 -2.40
N PHE A 98 20.24 4.18 -1.28
CA PHE A 98 20.11 4.88 -0.01
C PHE A 98 21.44 5.46 0.49
N ASP A 99 22.51 4.66 0.50
CA ASP A 99 23.83 5.11 0.95
C ASP A 99 24.40 6.22 0.06
N SER A 100 24.13 6.15 -1.25
CA SER A 100 24.45 7.24 -2.18
C SER A 100 23.62 8.49 -1.89
N GLN A 101 22.32 8.36 -1.66
CA GLN A 101 21.40 9.48 -1.43
C GLN A 101 21.74 10.23 -0.13
N ARG A 102 22.02 9.51 0.97
CA ARG A 102 22.38 10.15 2.23
C ARG A 102 23.76 10.80 2.19
N ALA A 103 24.61 10.49 1.21
CA ALA A 103 25.93 11.10 1.02
C ALA A 103 26.81 11.16 2.29
N GLY A 104 26.75 10.11 3.13
CA GLY A 104 27.51 10.04 4.38
C GLY A 104 26.87 10.69 5.60
N ASN A 105 25.66 11.29 5.47
CA ASN A 105 24.90 11.78 6.62
C ASN A 105 24.63 10.66 7.66
N PRO A 106 24.55 11.00 8.96
CA PRO A 106 24.41 10.00 10.02
C PRO A 106 23.22 9.06 9.81
N LEU A 107 23.48 7.77 10.03
CA LEU A 107 22.48 6.72 9.97
C LEU A 107 21.82 6.56 11.35
N TYR A 108 20.52 6.32 11.36
CA TYR A 108 19.75 5.88 12.52
C TYR A 108 18.69 4.87 12.09
N CYS A 109 17.87 4.41 13.04
CA CYS A 109 16.84 3.40 12.79
C CYS A 109 15.44 4.00 12.86
N PHE A 110 14.67 3.79 11.80
CA PHE A 110 13.26 4.16 11.67
C PHE A 110 12.43 2.88 11.61
N HIS A 111 11.73 2.56 12.70
CA HIS A 111 10.97 1.31 12.84
C HIS A 111 11.77 0.03 12.51
N GLY A 112 13.06 0.01 12.87
CA GLY A 112 13.97 -1.10 12.58
C GLY A 112 14.61 -1.08 11.19
N PHE A 113 14.28 -0.09 10.35
CA PHE A 113 14.88 0.12 9.03
C PHE A 113 15.99 1.18 9.07
N PRO A 114 17.08 1.03 8.28
CA PRO A 114 18.08 2.07 8.14
C PRO A 114 17.47 3.35 7.57
N ALA A 115 17.76 4.48 8.22
CA ALA A 115 17.24 5.79 7.87
C ALA A 115 18.29 6.89 8.07
N ALA A 116 18.06 8.04 7.43
CA ALA A 116 18.88 9.23 7.58
C ALA A 116 18.02 10.49 7.37
N THR A 117 18.42 11.56 8.05
CA THR A 117 17.88 12.91 7.87
C THR A 117 18.99 13.89 7.60
N TRP A 118 18.74 14.88 6.75
CA TRP A 118 19.68 15.94 6.48
C TRP A 118 18.97 17.17 5.91
N GLU A 119 19.70 18.28 5.87
CA GLU A 119 19.27 19.49 5.18
C GLU A 119 20.21 19.79 4.02
N GLN A 120 19.66 20.32 2.94
CA GLN A 120 20.41 20.78 1.78
C GLN A 120 19.99 22.20 1.43
N SER A 121 20.96 23.10 1.29
CA SER A 121 20.69 24.45 0.78
C SER A 121 20.31 24.39 -0.69
N ALA A 122 19.33 25.19 -1.08
CA ALA A 122 18.99 25.47 -2.47
C ALA A 122 19.35 26.93 -2.82
N ASP A 123 19.23 27.28 -4.10
CA ASP A 123 19.42 28.66 -4.58
C ASP A 123 18.47 29.64 -3.84
N VAL A 124 17.29 29.15 -3.46
CA VAL A 124 16.32 29.83 -2.62
C VAL A 124 15.83 28.83 -1.57
N GLY A 125 15.96 29.16 -0.29
CA GLY A 125 15.48 28.32 0.80
C GLY A 125 16.30 27.06 1.07
N LYS A 126 15.64 26.06 1.65
CA LYS A 126 16.26 24.80 2.08
C LYS A 126 15.36 23.60 1.84
N HIS A 127 15.98 22.49 1.52
CA HIS A 127 15.39 21.16 1.55
C HIS A 127 15.68 20.51 2.89
N ARG A 128 14.66 19.92 3.49
CA ARG A 128 14.77 19.04 4.66
C ARG A 128 14.38 17.65 4.19
N LEU A 129 15.24 16.67 4.37
CA LEU A 129 15.04 15.33 3.83
C LEU A 129 14.97 14.28 4.94
N HIS A 130 14.15 13.27 4.70
CA HIS A 130 14.13 12.01 5.43
C HIS A 130 14.11 10.87 4.40
N ALA A 131 15.08 9.97 4.49
CA ALA A 131 15.14 8.79 3.64
C ALA A 131 15.29 7.53 4.48
N TRP A 132 14.71 6.44 4.02
CA TRP A 132 14.83 5.12 4.63
C TRP A 132 14.68 4.01 3.58
N VAL A 133 15.19 2.84 3.90
CA VAL A 133 15.21 1.67 3.01
C VAL A 133 14.58 0.47 3.69
N ALA A 134 13.63 -0.18 3.02
CA ALA A 134 12.96 -1.39 3.50
C ALA A 134 12.86 -2.42 2.37
N GLY A 135 13.63 -3.51 2.48
CA GLY A 135 13.75 -4.49 1.41
C GLY A 135 14.23 -3.81 0.13
N ASN A 136 13.53 -4.00 -0.99
CA ASN A 136 13.88 -3.39 -2.26
C ASN A 136 13.30 -1.98 -2.48
N TRP A 137 12.75 -1.33 -1.44
CA TRP A 137 12.21 0.02 -1.52
C TRP A 137 13.17 1.06 -0.94
N LEU A 138 13.40 2.14 -1.70
CA LEU A 138 13.95 3.39 -1.19
C LEU A 138 12.83 4.42 -1.10
N ILE A 139 12.60 4.95 0.10
CA ILE A 139 11.61 6.00 0.35
C ILE A 139 12.36 7.28 0.70
N VAL A 140 11.96 8.39 0.06
CA VAL A 140 12.50 9.73 0.32
C VAL A 140 11.36 10.72 0.44
N ALA A 141 11.28 11.40 1.57
CA ALA A 141 10.47 12.59 1.77
C ALA A 141 11.37 13.83 1.76
N ASP A 142 10.99 14.84 0.99
CA ASP A 142 11.73 16.07 0.76
C ASP A 142 10.79 17.26 0.95
N ALA A 143 11.00 18.03 2.02
CA ALA A 143 10.27 19.26 2.32
C ALA A 143 11.10 20.46 1.89
N PHE A 144 10.52 21.29 1.04
CA PHE A 144 11.12 22.52 0.54
C PHE A 144 10.40 23.74 1.09
N ASP A 145 11.16 24.69 1.64
CA ASP A 145 10.68 25.98 2.10
C ASP A 145 11.58 27.10 1.53
N ASP A 146 11.05 27.91 0.61
CA ASP A 146 11.80 28.95 -0.10
C ASP A 146 12.10 30.21 0.74
N THR A 147 11.33 30.47 1.80
CA THR A 147 11.45 31.66 2.65
C THR A 147 12.17 31.44 4.00
N ASP A 148 12.85 30.31 4.22
CA ASP A 148 13.40 29.88 5.53
C ASP A 148 12.32 29.73 6.65
N ILE A 149 11.05 29.92 6.32
CA ILE A 149 9.91 29.69 7.24
C ILE A 149 9.43 28.26 7.05
N ILE A 150 9.48 27.48 8.12
CA ILE A 150 9.03 26.08 8.14
C ILE A 150 7.50 26.03 7.99
N THR A 151 7.04 25.76 6.78
CA THR A 151 5.60 25.66 6.44
C THR A 151 5.29 24.31 5.81
N ALA A 152 6.21 23.77 5.00
CA ALA A 152 6.12 22.44 4.44
C ALA A 152 6.04 21.37 5.55
N LEU A 153 5.20 20.36 5.33
CA LEU A 153 5.02 19.23 6.23
C LEU A 153 6.36 18.55 6.52
N ALA A 154 6.60 18.17 7.77
CA ALA A 154 7.88 17.59 8.15
C ALA A 154 8.09 16.25 7.39
N PRO A 155 9.29 16.02 6.80
CA PRO A 155 9.59 14.79 6.06
C PRO A 155 9.40 13.51 6.90
N PHE A 156 9.64 13.61 8.20
CA PHE A 156 9.44 12.50 9.15
C PHE A 156 7.96 12.10 9.22
N ASP A 157 7.04 13.06 9.35
CA ASP A 157 5.59 12.79 9.42
C ASP A 157 5.06 12.14 8.12
N VAL A 158 5.62 12.57 6.97
CA VAL A 158 5.32 11.95 5.68
C VAL A 158 5.80 10.49 5.64
N SER A 159 6.99 10.23 6.17
CA SER A 159 7.56 8.89 6.22
C SER A 159 6.80 7.97 7.18
N GLU A 160 6.34 8.50 8.32
CA GLU A 160 5.43 7.82 9.25
C GLU A 160 4.13 7.42 8.55
N ALA A 161 3.51 8.29 7.76
CA ALA A 161 2.30 7.95 7.04
C ALA A 161 2.51 6.81 6.03
N ILE A 162 3.62 6.84 5.29
CA ILE A 162 4.00 5.78 4.33
C ILE A 162 4.27 4.46 5.07
N PHE A 163 5.04 4.51 6.16
CA PHE A 163 5.33 3.34 7.00
C PHE A 163 4.05 2.71 7.53
N ASN A 164 3.18 3.49 8.18
CA ASN A 164 1.95 2.99 8.80
C ASN A 164 1.02 2.33 7.76
N VAL A 165 0.92 2.91 6.57
CA VAL A 165 0.15 2.30 5.47
C VAL A 165 0.77 0.98 5.03
N ALA A 166 2.09 0.94 4.81
CA ALA A 166 2.77 -0.28 4.38
C ALA A 166 2.70 -1.39 5.45
N ASP A 167 2.84 -1.03 6.72
CA ASP A 167 2.80 -1.95 7.86
C ASP A 167 1.40 -2.56 8.07
N ILE A 168 0.35 -1.73 8.14
CA ILE A 168 -1.04 -2.17 8.35
C ILE A 168 -1.50 -3.15 7.26
N ASN A 169 -1.01 -2.96 6.03
CA ASN A 169 -1.33 -3.83 4.91
C ASN A 169 -0.37 -5.03 4.76
N GLY A 170 0.65 -5.15 5.60
CA GLY A 170 1.62 -6.26 5.59
C GLY A 170 2.56 -6.26 4.38
N TYR A 171 2.91 -5.08 3.86
CA TYR A 171 3.79 -4.93 2.70
C TYR A 171 5.26 -4.73 3.06
N LEU A 172 5.57 -4.43 4.33
CA LEU A 172 6.94 -4.29 4.78
C LEU A 172 7.60 -5.66 4.98
N PRO A 173 8.89 -5.80 4.63
CA PRO A 173 9.64 -7.00 4.97
C PRO A 173 9.85 -7.10 6.48
N ALA A 174 10.12 -8.31 6.95
CA ALA A 174 10.51 -8.50 8.34
C ALA A 174 11.84 -7.78 8.63
N VAL A 175 11.90 -7.08 9.76
CA VAL A 175 13.15 -6.55 10.29
C VAL A 175 14.00 -7.72 10.76
N THR A 176 15.20 -7.87 10.21
CA THR A 176 16.12 -8.95 10.57
C THR A 176 16.81 -8.63 11.90
N GLU A 177 16.63 -9.48 12.91
CA GLU A 177 17.36 -9.38 14.18
C GLU A 177 18.87 -9.45 13.93
N GLY A 178 19.62 -8.52 14.50
CA GLY A 178 21.07 -8.38 14.33
C GLY A 178 21.54 -7.69 13.05
N GLY A 179 20.64 -7.10 12.26
CA GLY A 179 21.00 -6.11 11.23
C GLY A 179 21.49 -4.78 11.85
N GLU A 180 21.92 -3.80 11.05
CA GLU A 180 22.36 -2.47 11.56
C GLU A 180 21.31 -1.74 12.41
N CYS A 181 20.05 -2.20 12.38
CA CYS A 181 18.92 -1.66 13.12
C CYS A 181 18.09 -2.68 13.91
N GLY A 182 18.59 -3.91 14.11
CA GLY A 182 17.89 -4.99 14.81
C GLY A 182 18.73 -5.71 15.86
#